data_AF-A0A2G9U8C5-F1
#
_entry.id   AF-A0A2G9U8C5-F1
#
_cell.length_a   1.000
_cell.length_b   1.000
_cell.length_c   1.000
_cell.angle_alpha   90.00
_cell.angle_beta   90.00
_cell.angle_gamma   90.00
#
_symmetry.space_group_name_H-M   'P 1'
#
loop_
_entity.id
_entity.type
_entity.pdbx_description
1 polymer ?
#
loop_
_entity_poly.entity_id
_entity_poly.type
_entity_poly.pdbx_seq_one_letter_code
_entity_poly.pdbx_strand_id
1 'polypeptide(L)'
;MYFSPCHAGCRSKTEEGHNTEWMDCQCLETNFTSGHEDRQHDATLHGGYCQIDCGFSVYVLMGTLFITVVASFASGIPTQQIMLRVVPFDHRTLALGVNWTFLRLLGFIPGGILFGMLIDIACLDWETSCGNRQSCRVYDPLKLSWTITALAIVCKLLSILATILGYMTYRPTDLDNGLSLRSVDSHGALQLVVNDDRPPEE
;
A
#
# COMPACT_ATOMS: atom_id res chain seq x y z
N MET A 1 5.55 13.63 -21.90
CA MET A 1 6.77 12.95 -21.40
C MET A 1 7.14 11.88 -22.40
N TYR A 2 8.42 11.75 -22.76
CA TYR A 2 8.90 10.71 -23.68
C TYR A 2 10.02 9.92 -23.01
N PHE A 3 10.18 8.65 -23.37
CA PHE A 3 11.25 7.83 -22.81
C PHE A 3 12.65 8.32 -23.19
N SER A 4 12.85 8.78 -24.43
CA SER A 4 14.14 9.27 -24.91
C SER A 4 13.97 10.33 -26.00
N PRO A 5 14.99 11.18 -26.25
CA PRO A 5 14.98 12.14 -27.36
C PRO A 5 14.77 11.49 -28.73
N CYS A 6 15.38 10.32 -28.96
CA CYS A 6 15.26 9.61 -30.23
C CYS A 6 13.83 9.11 -30.44
N HIS A 7 13.17 8.67 -29.37
CA HIS A 7 11.77 8.27 -29.41
C HIS A 7 10.83 9.47 -29.65
N ALA A 8 11.23 10.67 -29.20
CA ALA A 8 10.53 11.91 -29.50
C ALA A 8 10.87 12.49 -30.90
N GLY A 9 11.80 11.89 -31.64
CA GLY A 9 12.20 12.32 -32.97
C GLY A 9 12.99 13.64 -33.01
N CYS A 10 13.69 14.00 -31.93
CA CYS A 10 14.50 15.22 -31.85
C CYS A 10 15.77 15.14 -32.69
N ARG A 11 16.11 16.23 -33.37
CA ARG A 11 17.26 16.30 -34.28
C ARG A 11 18.39 17.18 -33.76
N SER A 12 18.08 18.15 -32.90
CA SER A 12 19.04 19.15 -32.44
C SER A 12 19.22 19.10 -30.93
N LYS A 13 20.45 19.38 -30.50
CA LYS A 13 20.95 19.28 -29.13
C LYS A 13 21.66 20.55 -28.70
N THR A 14 21.16 21.17 -27.62
CA THR A 14 21.83 22.27 -26.92
C THR A 14 22.20 21.82 -25.51
N GLU A 15 23.45 22.07 -25.12
CA GLU A 15 23.93 21.84 -23.76
C GLU A 15 24.30 23.17 -23.12
N GLU A 16 23.55 23.56 -22.09
CA GLU A 16 23.85 24.72 -21.27
C GLU A 16 24.18 24.24 -19.84
N GLY A 17 25.47 23.99 -19.60
CA GLY A 17 25.95 23.47 -18.33
C GLY A 17 25.48 22.03 -18.06
N HIS A 18 24.66 21.83 -17.02
CA HIS A 18 24.08 20.52 -16.67
C HIS A 18 22.69 20.30 -17.28
N ASN A 19 22.13 21.30 -17.96
CA ASN A 19 20.83 21.22 -18.60
C ASN A 19 21.02 20.86 -20.08
N THR A 20 20.39 19.76 -20.50
CA THR A 20 20.35 19.33 -21.89
C THR A 20 18.99 19.67 -22.47
N GLU A 21 18.97 20.38 -23.60
CA GLU A 21 17.74 20.79 -24.28
C GLU A 21 17.71 20.23 -25.70
N TRP A 22 16.62 19.52 -26.01
CA TRP A 22 16.37 18.91 -27.32
C TRP A 22 15.35 19.72 -28.11
N MET A 23 15.68 19.96 -29.38
CA MET A 23 14.88 20.74 -30.31
C MET A 23 14.57 19.93 -31.58
N ASP A 24 13.64 20.45 -32.39
CA ASP A 24 13.21 19.85 -33.66
C ASP A 24 12.67 18.42 -33.49
N CYS A 25 11.86 18.20 -32.47
CA CYS A 25 11.25 16.91 -32.15
C CYS A 25 9.99 16.67 -32.99
N GLN A 26 10.02 15.65 -33.86
CA GLN A 26 8.90 15.35 -34.78
C GLN A 26 7.67 14.76 -34.08
N CYS A 27 7.86 14.02 -32.98
CA CYS A 27 6.76 13.40 -32.25
C CYS A 27 6.15 14.32 -31.18
N LEU A 28 6.69 15.54 -31.03
CA LEU A 28 6.11 16.55 -30.17
C LEU A 28 4.86 17.09 -30.88
N GLU A 29 3.69 16.50 -30.61
CA GLU A 29 2.44 16.93 -31.23
C GLU A 29 2.19 18.42 -30.97
N THR A 30 2.34 19.24 -32.01
CA THR A 30 1.86 20.62 -32.08
C THR A 30 0.39 20.62 -32.51
N ASN A 31 -0.49 19.88 -31.83
CA ASN A 31 -1.91 19.86 -32.20
C ASN A 31 -2.76 20.75 -31.29
N PHE A 32 -2.93 21.98 -31.78
CA PHE A 32 -4.14 22.80 -31.77
C PHE A 32 -5.32 22.40 -30.85
N THR A 33 -5.58 23.35 -29.92
CA THR A 33 -6.87 23.99 -29.59
C THR A 33 -7.90 23.26 -28.73
N SER A 34 -7.98 23.70 -27.47
CA SER A 34 -9.22 24.25 -26.92
C SER A 34 -8.94 25.18 -25.72
N GLY A 35 -8.94 26.49 -25.99
CA GLY A 35 -9.36 27.53 -25.04
C GLY A 35 -8.51 27.80 -23.81
N HIS A 36 -7.30 28.36 -23.97
CA HIS A 36 -6.88 29.53 -23.20
C HIS A 36 -5.54 30.05 -23.75
N GLU A 37 -5.45 31.38 -23.81
CA GLU A 37 -4.38 32.24 -24.29
C GLU A 37 -2.96 31.66 -24.37
N ASP A 38 -2.44 31.67 -25.60
CA ASP A 38 -1.13 32.22 -25.97
C ASP A 38 0.00 32.06 -24.95
N ARG A 39 0.48 30.82 -24.82
CA ARG A 39 1.87 30.56 -24.51
C ARG A 39 2.42 29.69 -25.63
N GLN A 40 3.07 30.36 -26.59
CA GLN A 40 4.09 29.79 -27.45
C GLN A 40 5.13 29.09 -26.56
N HIS A 41 4.84 27.86 -26.13
CA HIS A 41 5.86 27.01 -25.53
C HIS A 41 6.78 26.64 -26.67
N ASP A 42 7.98 27.21 -26.66
CA ASP A 42 9.08 26.79 -27.49
C ASP A 42 9.16 25.26 -27.40
N ALA A 43 9.26 24.59 -28.55
CA ALA A 43 9.15 23.14 -28.68
C ALA A 43 10.43 22.44 -28.19
N THR A 44 10.88 22.81 -26.99
CA THR A 44 12.11 22.36 -26.37
C THR A 44 11.79 21.28 -25.34
N LEU A 45 12.44 20.12 -25.49
CA LEU A 45 12.38 19.04 -24.52
C LEU A 45 13.59 19.15 -23.60
N HIS A 46 13.35 19.33 -22.31
CA HIS A 46 14.40 19.33 -21.31
C HIS A 46 14.76 17.90 -20.89
N GLY A 47 16.06 17.61 -20.85
CA GLY A 47 16.61 16.39 -20.30
C GLY A 47 16.58 16.43 -18.77
N GLY A 48 16.02 15.38 -18.16
CA GLY A 48 15.92 15.27 -16.72
C GLY A 48 14.68 14.48 -16.28
N TYR A 49 14.39 14.54 -14.98
CA TYR A 49 13.17 13.97 -14.44
C TYR A 49 11.97 14.84 -14.83
N CYS A 50 10.87 14.22 -15.24
CA CYS A 50 9.64 14.94 -15.51
C CYS A 50 9.06 15.44 -14.18
N GLN A 51 9.08 16.76 -13.98
CA GLN A 51 8.41 17.38 -12.84
C GLN A 51 6.91 17.41 -13.12
N ILE A 52 6.19 16.53 -12.44
CA ILE A 52 4.73 16.46 -12.51
C ILE A 52 4.21 17.28 -11.33
N ASP A 53 3.50 18.36 -11.63
CA ASP A 53 2.84 19.18 -10.63
C ASP A 53 1.62 18.42 -10.08
N CYS A 54 1.86 17.57 -9.09
CA CYS A 54 0.82 16.72 -8.52
C CYS A 54 -0.17 17.50 -7.61
N GLY A 55 0.14 18.76 -7.27
CA GLY A 55 -0.73 19.67 -6.52
C GLY A 55 -1.34 19.05 -5.27
N PHE A 56 -2.66 19.22 -5.10
CA PHE A 56 -3.41 18.72 -3.95
C PHE A 56 -3.41 17.18 -3.82
N SER A 57 -3.21 16.45 -4.92
CA SER A 57 -3.28 14.98 -4.93
C SER A 57 -2.23 14.33 -4.03
N VAL A 58 -1.05 14.93 -3.88
CA VAL A 58 0.01 14.42 -2.98
C VAL A 58 -0.41 14.53 -1.52
N TYR A 59 -1.05 15.62 -1.12
CA TYR A 59 -1.54 15.79 0.25
C TYR A 59 -2.66 14.81 0.57
N VAL A 60 -3.57 14.58 -0.38
CA VAL A 60 -4.63 13.57 -0.23
C VAL A 60 -4.04 12.17 -0.10
N LEU A 61 -3.05 11.83 -0.93
CA LEU A 61 -2.35 10.56 -0.84
C LEU A 61 -1.64 10.38 0.51
N MET A 62 -0.90 11.39 0.95
CA MET A 62 -0.22 11.37 2.24
C MET A 62 -1.22 11.17 3.40
N GLY A 63 -2.34 11.90 3.37
CA GLY A 63 -3.39 11.81 4.38
C GLY A 63 -4.08 10.44 4.39
N THR A 64 -4.43 9.91 3.23
CA THR A 64 -5.07 8.58 3.11
C THR A 64 -4.12 7.45 3.51
N LEU A 65 -2.84 7.52 3.14
CA LEU A 65 -1.83 6.56 3.61
C LEU A 65 -1.66 6.62 5.13
N PHE A 66 -1.59 7.82 5.71
CA PHE A 66 -1.49 7.97 7.16
C PHE A 66 -2.70 7.32 7.88
N ILE A 67 -3.92 7.62 7.41
CA ILE A 67 -5.15 7.06 8.00
C ILE A 67 -5.18 5.54 7.87
N THR A 68 -4.84 4.99 6.70
CA THR A 68 -4.85 3.54 6.49
C THR A 68 -3.80 2.82 7.35
N VAL A 69 -2.62 3.41 7.56
CA VAL A 69 -1.60 2.87 8.46
C VAL A 69 -2.07 2.91 9.92
N VAL A 70 -2.59 4.04 10.39
CA VAL A 70 -3.12 4.16 11.75
C VAL A 70 -4.25 3.16 12.00
N ALA A 71 -5.21 3.06 11.07
CA ALA A 71 -6.29 2.09 11.14
C ALA A 71 -5.79 0.63 11.16
N SER A 72 -4.68 0.35 10.47
CA SER A 72 -4.05 -0.98 10.47
C SER A 72 -3.53 -1.38 11.84
N PHE A 73 -2.79 -0.49 12.51
CA PHE A 73 -2.29 -0.75 13.85
C PHE A 73 -3.41 -0.78 14.88
N ALA A 74 -4.37 0.15 14.77
CA ALA A 74 -5.52 0.23 15.68
C ALA A 74 -6.38 -1.04 15.65
N SER A 75 -6.54 -1.69 14.50
CA SER A 75 -7.29 -2.96 14.39
C SER A 75 -6.42 -4.18 14.68
N GLY A 76 -5.14 -4.18 14.28
CA GLY A 76 -4.25 -5.33 14.44
C GLY A 76 -3.95 -5.69 15.89
N ILE A 77 -3.71 -4.69 16.75
CA ILE A 77 -3.34 -4.93 18.16
C ILE A 77 -4.49 -5.60 18.95
N PRO A 78 -5.75 -5.10 18.91
CA PRO A 78 -6.88 -5.77 19.55
C PRO A 78 -7.08 -7.20 19.05
N THR A 79 -6.97 -7.46 17.75
CA THR A 79 -7.14 -8.82 17.19
C THR A 79 -6.12 -9.80 17.77
N GLN A 80 -4.85 -9.38 17.92
CA GLN A 80 -3.82 -10.20 18.54
C GLN A 80 -4.08 -10.43 20.03
N GLN A 81 -4.56 -9.42 20.75
CA GLN A 81 -4.91 -9.53 22.17
C GLN A 81 -6.08 -10.51 22.39
N ILE A 82 -7.11 -10.46 21.52
CA ILE A 82 -8.24 -11.40 21.56
C ILE A 82 -7.75 -12.83 21.35
N MET A 83 -6.86 -13.05 20.38
CA MET A 83 -6.27 -14.38 20.12
C MET A 83 -5.57 -14.96 21.36
N LEU A 84 -4.87 -14.12 22.13
CA LEU A 84 -4.20 -14.55 23.35
C LEU A 84 -5.17 -14.91 24.49
N ARG A 85 -6.38 -14.34 24.50
CA ARG A 85 -7.42 -14.63 25.50
C ARG A 85 -8.19 -15.91 25.22
N VAL A 86 -8.32 -16.30 23.94
CA VAL A 86 -9.07 -17.51 23.55
C VAL A 86 -8.22 -18.79 23.54
N VAL A 87 -6.88 -18.68 23.66
CA VAL A 87 -5.96 -19.82 23.62
C VAL A 87 -5.29 -20.04 25.01
N PRO A 88 -5.22 -21.29 25.51
CA PRO A 88 -4.52 -21.62 26.76
C PRO A 88 -3.02 -21.30 26.67
N PHE A 89 -2.40 -20.99 27.82
CA PHE A 89 -1.03 -20.46 27.90
C PHE A 89 0.00 -21.31 27.14
N ASP A 90 -0.07 -22.64 27.25
CA ASP A 90 0.88 -23.58 26.65
C ASP A 90 0.89 -23.59 25.11
N HIS A 91 -0.17 -23.07 24.48
CA HIS A 91 -0.35 -23.12 23.02
C HIS A 91 -0.35 -21.73 22.36
N ARG A 92 -0.13 -20.65 23.12
CA ARG A 92 -0.21 -19.27 22.60
C ARG A 92 0.81 -18.98 21.51
N THR A 93 2.07 -19.35 21.72
CA THR A 93 3.15 -19.10 20.76
C THR A 93 2.92 -19.88 19.46
N LEU A 94 2.43 -21.11 19.57
CA LEU A 94 2.06 -21.92 18.41
C LEU A 94 0.90 -21.28 17.64
N ALA A 95 -0.17 -20.88 18.33
CA ALA A 95 -1.34 -20.25 17.72
C ALA A 95 -0.99 -18.94 16.99
N LEU A 96 -0.19 -18.06 17.62
CA LEU A 96 0.30 -16.83 17.01
C LEU A 96 1.14 -17.12 15.77
N GLY A 97 2.06 -18.08 15.85
CA GLY A 97 2.93 -18.47 14.73
C GLY A 97 2.12 -19.00 13.54
N VAL A 98 1.14 -19.86 13.80
CA VAL A 98 0.24 -20.41 12.76
C VAL A 98 -0.60 -19.30 12.13
N ASN A 99 -1.20 -18.41 12.94
CA ASN A 99 -1.97 -17.28 12.43
C ASN A 99 -1.14 -16.36 11.52
N TRP A 100 0.08 -16.00 11.95
CA TRP A 100 0.99 -15.18 11.14
C TRP A 100 1.43 -15.90 9.86
N THR A 101 1.63 -17.21 9.93
CA THR A 101 1.96 -18.03 8.76
C THR A 101 0.84 -17.99 7.73
N PHE A 102 -0.41 -18.22 8.14
CA PHE A 102 -1.57 -18.13 7.24
C PHE A 102 -1.73 -16.72 6.67
N LEU A 103 -1.62 -15.68 7.50
CA LEU A 103 -1.72 -14.30 7.05
C LEU A 103 -0.65 -13.98 6.01
N ARG A 104 0.58 -14.46 6.18
CA ARG A 104 1.68 -14.21 5.26
C ARG A 104 1.54 -15.02 3.98
N LEU A 105 1.11 -16.29 4.05
CA LEU A 105 0.89 -17.12 2.86
C LEU A 105 -0.26 -16.57 2.01
N LEU A 106 -1.41 -16.32 2.64
CA LEU A 106 -2.59 -15.79 1.97
C LEU A 106 -2.47 -14.31 1.63
N GLY A 107 -1.53 -13.57 2.23
CA GLY A 107 -1.28 -12.17 1.89
C GLY A 107 -0.23 -12.01 0.80
N PHE A 108 0.89 -12.74 0.88
CA PHE A 108 2.04 -12.55 0.00
C PHE A 108 1.76 -13.06 -1.41
N ILE A 109 1.13 -14.23 -1.55
CA ILE A 109 0.85 -14.83 -2.86
C ILE A 109 -0.11 -13.95 -3.70
N PRO A 110 -1.33 -13.62 -3.23
CA PRO A 110 -2.20 -12.73 -3.99
C PRO A 110 -1.69 -11.29 -3.97
N GLY A 111 -0.98 -10.86 -2.94
CA GLY A 111 -0.36 -9.54 -2.88
C GLY A 111 0.60 -9.31 -4.04
N GLY A 112 1.55 -10.23 -4.26
CA GLY A 112 2.50 -10.13 -5.37
C GLY A 112 1.82 -10.11 -6.74
N ILE A 113 0.80 -10.95 -6.94
CA ILE A 113 0.04 -11.01 -8.20
C ILE A 113 -0.73 -9.70 -8.43
N LEU A 114 -1.42 -9.19 -7.40
CA LEU A 114 -2.15 -7.93 -7.48
C LEU A 114 -1.21 -6.75 -7.78
N PHE A 115 -0.08 -6.66 -7.08
CA PHE A 115 0.91 -5.61 -7.33
C PHE A 115 1.46 -5.68 -8.76
N GLY A 116 1.71 -6.88 -9.30
CA GLY A 116 2.08 -7.06 -10.71
C GLY A 116 1.02 -6.47 -11.65
N MET A 117 -0.25 -6.85 -11.47
CA MET A 117 -1.34 -6.32 -12.29
C MET A 117 -1.51 -4.80 -12.15
N LEU A 118 -1.32 -4.23 -10.97
CA LEU A 118 -1.41 -2.78 -10.76
C LEU A 118 -0.33 -2.02 -11.54
N ILE A 119 0.88 -2.56 -11.56
CA ILE A 119 2.00 -2.00 -12.32
C ILE A 119 1.70 -2.08 -13.82
N ASP A 120 1.16 -3.21 -14.29
CA ASP A 120 0.76 -3.40 -15.69
C ASP A 120 -0.34 -2.42 -16.12
N ILE A 121 -1.32 -2.14 -15.25
CA ILE A 121 -2.40 -1.17 -15.50
C ILE A 121 -1.86 0.26 -15.59
N ALA A 122 -0.85 0.60 -14.79
CA ALA A 122 -0.24 1.93 -14.82
C ALA A 122 0.76 2.12 -15.98
N CYS A 123 0.99 1.09 -16.79
CA CYS A 123 1.93 1.15 -17.89
C CYS A 123 1.43 2.04 -19.03
N LEU A 124 2.25 3.01 -19.45
CA LEU A 124 1.99 3.86 -20.61
C LEU A 124 2.63 3.31 -21.88
N ASP A 125 3.84 2.73 -21.78
CA ASP A 125 4.57 2.19 -22.91
C ASP A 125 5.24 0.86 -22.57
N TRP A 126 4.95 -0.15 -23.41
CA TRP A 126 5.46 -1.51 -23.26
C TRP A 126 6.68 -1.72 -24.14
N GLU A 127 7.75 -2.25 -23.56
CA GLU A 127 8.87 -2.73 -24.34
C GLU A 127 8.45 -3.98 -25.12
N THR A 128 8.73 -3.99 -26.42
CA THR A 128 8.46 -5.13 -27.29
C THR A 128 9.78 -5.65 -27.85
N SER A 129 10.04 -6.94 -27.66
CA SER A 129 11.20 -7.62 -28.25
C SER A 129 10.71 -8.84 -28.99
N CYS A 130 11.11 -8.98 -30.25
CA CYS A 130 10.66 -10.04 -31.16
C CYS A 130 9.12 -10.18 -31.23
N GLY A 131 8.39 -9.07 -31.16
CA GLY A 131 6.92 -9.05 -31.22
C GLY A 131 6.20 -9.43 -29.93
N ASN A 132 6.94 -9.78 -28.86
CA ASN A 132 6.36 -10.10 -27.55
C ASN A 132 6.51 -8.93 -26.57
N ARG A 133 5.49 -8.71 -25.74
CA ARG A 133 5.52 -7.72 -24.65
C ARG A 133 6.47 -8.20 -23.55
N GLN A 134 7.35 -7.31 -23.12
CA GLN A 134 8.31 -7.53 -22.04
C GLN A 134 8.00 -6.58 -20.87
N SER A 135 8.99 -5.84 -20.38
CA SER A 135 8.85 -4.87 -19.30
C SER A 135 8.12 -3.62 -19.74
N CYS A 136 7.39 -3.01 -18.80
CA CYS A 136 6.91 -1.66 -18.99
C CYS A 136 8.05 -0.65 -18.76
N ARG A 137 8.12 0.33 -19.67
CA ARG A 137 9.23 1.28 -19.74
C ARG A 137 8.91 2.63 -19.09
N VAL A 138 7.66 3.08 -19.24
CA VAL A 138 7.17 4.34 -18.70
C VAL A 138 5.85 4.08 -17.98
N TYR A 139 5.78 4.48 -16.72
CA TYR A 139 4.61 4.33 -15.86
C TYR A 139 3.96 5.68 -15.59
N ASP A 140 2.64 5.69 -15.46
CA ASP A 140 1.89 6.85 -14.97
C ASP A 140 1.91 6.85 -13.43
N PRO A 141 2.66 7.78 -12.79
CA PRO A 141 2.82 7.77 -11.34
C PRO A 141 1.54 8.11 -10.59
N LEU A 142 0.64 8.92 -11.19
CA LEU A 142 -0.64 9.28 -10.56
C LEU A 142 -1.57 8.09 -10.56
N LYS A 143 -1.73 7.42 -11.71
CA LYS A 143 -2.55 6.19 -11.78
C LYS A 143 -2.03 5.12 -10.85
N LEU A 144 -0.70 4.89 -10.82
CA LEU A 144 -0.09 3.89 -9.94
C LEU A 144 -0.36 4.18 -8.46
N SER A 145 -0.18 5.43 -8.03
CA SER A 145 -0.42 5.83 -6.64
C SER A 145 -1.88 5.62 -6.21
N TRP A 146 -2.82 6.06 -7.04
CA TRP A 146 -4.25 5.97 -6.74
C TRP A 146 -4.75 4.54 -6.72
N THR A 147 -4.30 3.68 -7.64
CA THR A 147 -4.73 2.28 -7.67
C THR A 147 -4.18 1.49 -6.47
N ILE A 148 -2.93 1.70 -6.08
CA ILE A 148 -2.35 1.09 -4.86
C ILE A 148 -3.12 1.56 -3.62
N THR A 149 -3.38 2.86 -3.51
CA THR A 149 -4.10 3.44 -2.37
C THR A 149 -5.54 2.91 -2.30
N ALA A 150 -6.23 2.84 -3.44
CA ALA A 150 -7.58 2.27 -3.52
C ALA A 150 -7.60 0.80 -3.09
N LEU A 151 -6.65 -0.01 -3.56
CA LEU A 151 -6.52 -1.41 -3.13
C LEU A 151 -6.31 -1.51 -1.61
N ALA A 152 -5.44 -0.68 -1.04
CA ALA A 152 -5.20 -0.66 0.40
C ALA A 152 -6.47 -0.34 1.19
N ILE A 153 -7.26 0.66 0.74
CA ILE A 153 -8.54 1.02 1.36
C ILE A 153 -9.53 -0.16 1.29
N VAL A 154 -9.68 -0.78 0.12
CA VAL A 154 -10.59 -1.93 -0.06
C VAL A 154 -10.20 -3.09 0.86
N CYS A 155 -8.92 -3.46 0.89
CA CYS A 155 -8.41 -4.51 1.78
C CYS A 155 -8.67 -4.18 3.26
N LYS A 156 -8.53 -2.91 3.67
CA LYS A 156 -8.83 -2.47 5.03
C LYS A 156 -10.31 -2.54 5.35
N LEU A 157 -11.19 -2.10 4.44
CA LEU A 157 -12.64 -2.20 4.61
C LEU A 157 -13.08 -3.66 4.77
N LEU A 158 -12.57 -4.56 3.93
CA LEU A 158 -12.84 -6.00 4.06
C LEU A 158 -12.37 -6.56 5.41
N SER A 159 -11.20 -6.11 5.90
CA SER A 159 -10.68 -6.52 7.22
C SER A 159 -11.55 -6.02 8.37
N ILE A 160 -12.03 -4.77 8.28
CA ILE A 160 -12.94 -4.18 9.28
C ILE A 160 -14.27 -4.93 9.28
N LEU A 161 -14.84 -5.20 8.10
CA LEU A 161 -16.07 -5.98 7.96
C LEU A 161 -15.93 -7.38 8.55
N ALA A 162 -14.84 -8.09 8.26
CA ALA A 162 -14.57 -9.40 8.85
C ALA A 162 -14.45 -9.35 10.38
N THR A 163 -13.80 -8.30 10.92
CA THR A 163 -13.72 -8.07 12.36
C THR A 163 -15.09 -7.82 12.99
N ILE A 164 -15.93 -7.00 12.35
CA ILE A 164 -17.31 -6.72 12.80
C ILE A 164 -18.15 -7.99 12.79
N LEU A 165 -18.07 -8.78 11.71
CA LEU A 165 -18.77 -10.06 11.63
C LEU A 165 -18.29 -11.03 12.72
N GLY A 166 -16.97 -11.13 12.93
CA GLY A 166 -16.37 -11.91 14.01
C GLY A 166 -16.93 -11.49 15.38
N TYR A 167 -16.98 -10.19 15.65
CA TYR A 167 -17.55 -9.64 16.88
C TYR A 167 -19.05 -9.99 17.04
N MET A 168 -19.84 -9.90 15.98
CA MET A 168 -21.28 -10.25 16.02
C MET A 168 -21.51 -11.75 16.23
N THR A 169 -20.64 -12.60 15.69
CA THR A 169 -20.72 -14.07 15.85
C THR A 169 -20.07 -14.59 17.13
N TYR A 170 -19.27 -13.76 17.80
CA TYR A 170 -18.59 -14.14 19.04
C TYR A 170 -19.61 -14.37 20.15
N ARG A 171 -19.76 -15.64 20.54
CA ARG A 171 -20.47 -16.04 21.76
C ARG A 171 -19.45 -16.04 22.90
N PRO A 172 -19.56 -15.17 23.90
CA PRO A 172 -18.67 -15.22 25.05
C PRO A 172 -18.86 -16.55 25.79
N THR A 173 -17.78 -17.30 25.95
CA THR A 173 -17.74 -18.52 26.77
C THR A 173 -17.79 -18.13 28.25
N ASP A 174 -18.48 -18.89 29.11
CA ASP A 174 -18.66 -18.59 30.55
C ASP A 174 -17.35 -18.37 31.34
N LEU A 175 -16.20 -18.79 30.80
CA LEU A 175 -14.87 -18.48 31.34
C LEU A 175 -14.57 -16.97 31.37
N ASP A 176 -15.09 -16.19 30.42
CA ASP A 176 -14.95 -14.72 30.34
C ASP A 176 -15.83 -14.02 31.41
N ASN A 177 -17.00 -14.61 31.73
CA ASN A 177 -17.89 -14.16 32.82
C ASN A 177 -17.24 -14.41 34.20
N GLY A 178 -16.54 -15.53 34.38
CA GLY A 178 -15.82 -15.84 35.62
C GLY A 178 -14.57 -14.98 35.85
N LEU A 179 -13.86 -14.61 34.78
CA LEU A 179 -12.69 -13.70 34.83
C LEU A 179 -13.07 -12.23 35.05
N SER A 180 -14.17 -11.77 34.43
CA SER A 180 -14.70 -10.41 34.65
C SER A 180 -15.27 -10.21 36.05
N LEU A 181 -15.88 -11.24 36.65
CA LEU A 181 -16.24 -11.25 38.08
C LEU A 181 -15.02 -11.18 39.01
N ARG A 182 -13.86 -11.66 38.57
CA ARG A 182 -12.61 -11.64 39.36
C ARG A 182 -11.79 -10.37 39.22
N SER A 183 -11.94 -9.60 38.14
CA SER A 183 -11.13 -8.39 37.89
C SER A 183 -11.67 -7.10 38.52
N VAL A 184 -12.92 -7.07 39.00
CA VAL A 184 -13.55 -5.84 39.53
C VAL A 184 -13.24 -5.61 41.02
N ASP A 185 -12.67 -6.58 41.73
CA ASP A 185 -12.55 -6.51 43.20
C ASP A 185 -11.12 -6.52 43.75
N SER A 186 -10.14 -6.04 42.98
CA SER A 186 -8.76 -5.90 43.48
C SER A 186 -8.30 -4.46 43.42
N HIS A 187 -8.64 -3.73 44.49
CA HIS A 187 -7.83 -2.62 44.97
C HIS A 187 -6.37 -3.11 45.15
N GLY A 188 -5.45 -2.70 44.27
CA GLY A 188 -4.03 -2.95 44.48
C GLY A 188 -3.19 -2.87 43.21
N ALA A 189 -2.19 -2.01 43.23
CA ALA A 189 -1.24 -1.81 42.15
C ALA A 189 -0.46 -3.10 41.79
N LEU A 190 -0.22 -3.30 40.49
CA LEU A 190 0.88 -4.10 39.94
C LEU A 190 1.03 -5.52 40.52
N GLN A 191 0.17 -6.44 40.08
CA GLN A 191 0.58 -7.84 39.99
C GLN A 191 0.31 -8.37 38.59
N LEU A 192 1.40 -8.52 37.84
CA LEU A 192 1.49 -9.35 36.64
C LEU A 192 1.16 -10.78 37.11
N VAL A 193 -0.10 -11.19 36.98
CA VAL A 193 -0.48 -12.59 37.18
C VAL A 193 0.11 -13.37 36.00
N VAL A 194 1.39 -13.73 36.15
CA VAL A 194 1.99 -14.84 35.44
C VAL A 194 1.25 -16.07 35.96
N ASN A 195 0.45 -16.69 35.09
CA ASN A 195 -0.12 -18.00 35.37
C ASN A 195 1.06 -18.98 35.33
N ASP A 196 1.66 -19.24 36.49
CA ASP A 196 2.69 -20.25 36.66
C ASP A 196 1.97 -21.59 36.87
N ASP A 197 1.66 -22.27 35.77
CA ASP A 197 1.12 -23.64 35.75
C ASP A 197 2.27 -24.68 35.73
N ARG A 198 3.35 -24.46 36.50
CA ARG A 198 4.37 -25.50 36.68
C ARG A 198 3.80 -26.57 37.63
N PRO A 199 3.71 -27.85 37.22
CA PRO A 199 3.32 -28.91 38.13
C PRO A 199 4.39 -29.05 39.24
N PRO A 200 3.99 -29.33 40.50
CA PRO A 200 4.95 -29.60 41.56
C PRO A 200 5.78 -30.82 41.18
N GLU A 201 7.11 -30.66 41.21
CA GLU A 201 8.05 -31.78 41.10
C GLU A 201 7.79 -32.74 42.28
N GLU A 202 7.45 -33.99 41.97
CA GLU A 202 7.61 -35.13 42.88
C GLU A 202 9.05 -35.67 42.82
#